data_AF-A0A967KUE5-F1
#
_entry.id   AF-A0A967KUE5-F1
#
_cell.length_a   1.000
_cell.length_b   1.000
_cell.length_c   1.000
_cell.angle_alpha   90.00
_cell.angle_beta   90.00
_cell.angle_gamma   90.00
#
_symmetry.space_group_name_H-M   'P 1'
#
loop_
_entity.id
_entity.type
_entity.pdbx_description
1 polymer ?
#
loop_
_entity_poly.entity_id
_entity_poly.type
_entity_poly.pdbx_seq_one_letter_code
_entity_poly.pdbx_strand_id
1 'polypeptide(L)'
;RLLRGEEELDMQVLLAELPWDYAINYFKDVFGLVVTEDMQGIVIEKVLPNSAAARIELRPGDRLVEIEGSRIDSLQSLVAKIEDNLGRLPLRFAVYRGNRGYLVELP
;
A
#
# COMPACT_ATOMS: atom_id res chain seq x y z
N ARG A 1 18.43 -20.95 -11.14
CA ARG A 1 19.25 -20.39 -12.23
C ARG A 1 18.67 -19.07 -12.68
N LEU A 2 19.43 -17.99 -12.53
CA LEU A 2 19.10 -16.67 -13.04
C LEU A 2 20.13 -16.32 -14.11
N LEU A 3 19.67 -15.76 -15.23
CA LEU A 3 20.53 -15.29 -16.29
C LEU A 3 20.74 -13.79 -16.13
N ARG A 4 22.00 -13.34 -16.14
CA ARG A 4 22.35 -11.92 -16.18
C ARG A 4 23.31 -11.70 -17.35
N GLY A 5 22.78 -11.18 -18.46
CA GLY A 5 23.54 -11.11 -19.70
C GLY A 5 23.81 -12.51 -20.24
N GLU A 6 25.08 -12.81 -20.52
CA GLU A 6 25.54 -14.14 -20.98
C GLU A 6 25.96 -15.07 -19.83
N GLU A 7 25.96 -14.58 -18.58
CA GLU A 7 26.38 -15.35 -17.41
C GLU A 7 25.21 -16.06 -16.73
N GLU A 8 25.40 -17.36 -16.45
CA GLU A 8 24.52 -18.16 -15.60
C GLU A 8 24.91 -18.00 -14.13
N LEU A 9 23.99 -17.45 -13.33
CA LEU A 9 24.13 -17.34 -11.87
C LEU A 9 23.26 -18.41 -11.19
N ASP A 10 23.91 -19.32 -10.47
CA ASP A 10 23.25 -20.23 -9.54
C ASP A 10 23.05 -19.54 -8.19
N MET A 11 21.89 -18.91 -8.03
CA MET A 11 21.44 -18.33 -6.76
C MET A 11 20.39 -19.23 -6.12
N GLN A 12 20.54 -19.46 -4.82
CA GLN A 12 19.47 -19.98 -3.97
C GLN A 12 18.70 -18.78 -3.41
N VAL A 13 17.43 -18.66 -3.82
CA VAL A 13 16.51 -17.72 -3.19
C VAL A 13 16.00 -18.37 -1.92
N LEU A 14 16.37 -17.81 -0.77
CA LEU A 14 15.76 -18.17 0.50
C LEU A 14 14.51 -17.31 0.66
N LEU A 15 13.34 -17.96 0.64
CA LEU A 15 12.09 -17.29 0.98
C LEU A 15 12.15 -16.98 2.48
N ALA A 16 12.34 -15.71 2.81
CA ALA A 16 12.12 -15.20 4.16
C ALA A 16 10.64 -14.85 4.33
N GLU A 17 10.12 -15.00 5.54
CA GLU A 17 8.83 -14.38 5.89
C GLU A 17 8.93 -12.87 5.62
N LEU A 18 7.88 -12.30 5.03
CA LEU A 18 7.85 -10.86 4.76
C LEU A 18 8.02 -10.12 6.09
N PRO A 19 8.97 -9.18 6.17
CA PRO A 19 9.08 -8.31 7.34
C PRO A 19 7.75 -7.61 7.59
N TRP A 20 7.34 -7.50 8.86
CA TRP A 20 6.05 -6.89 9.23
C TRP A 20 5.88 -5.44 8.72
N ASP A 21 7.00 -4.73 8.52
CA ASP A 21 7.04 -3.36 8.00
C ASP A 21 7.04 -3.28 6.47
N TYR A 22 7.14 -4.41 5.77
CA TYR A 22 7.18 -4.48 4.32
C TYR A 22 5.94 -3.83 3.69
N ALA A 23 4.74 -4.18 4.15
CA ALA A 23 3.51 -3.60 3.62
C ALA A 23 3.40 -2.08 3.86
N ILE A 24 3.94 -1.59 4.99
CA ILE A 24 3.94 -0.15 5.30
C ILE A 24 4.94 0.58 4.39
N ASN A 25 6.14 0.03 4.23
CA ASN A 25 7.15 0.58 3.31
C ASN A 25 6.68 0.50 1.85
N TYR A 26 5.98 -0.57 1.47
CA TYR A 26 5.36 -0.71 0.15
C TYR A 26 4.38 0.42 -0.14
N PHE A 27 3.49 0.75 0.80
CA PHE A 27 2.57 1.90 0.67
C PHE A 27 3.30 3.21 0.41
N LYS A 28 4.41 3.41 1.11
CA LYS A 28 5.25 4.60 0.96
C LYS A 28 5.94 4.62 -0.40
N ASP A 29 6.55 3.52 -0.80
CA ASP A 29 7.43 3.46 -1.98
C ASP A 29 6.66 3.37 -3.29
N VAL A 30 5.53 2.64 -3.31
CA VAL A 30 4.70 2.45 -4.50
C VAL A 30 3.68 3.58 -4.64
N PHE A 31 2.95 3.89 -3.57
CA PHE A 31 1.83 4.84 -3.64
C PHE A 31 2.17 6.25 -3.15
N GLY A 32 3.24 6.40 -2.36
CA GLY A 32 3.61 7.68 -1.74
C GLY A 32 2.78 8.03 -0.52
N LEU A 33 2.30 7.02 0.22
CA LEU A 33 1.45 7.20 1.40
C LEU A 33 2.19 6.75 2.66
N VAL A 34 2.12 7.58 3.70
CA VAL A 34 2.45 7.18 5.07
C VAL A 34 1.14 7.12 5.83
N VAL A 35 0.84 5.97 6.42
CA VAL A 35 -0.40 5.71 7.12
C VAL A 35 -0.13 5.33 8.57
N THR A 36 -1.06 5.69 9.44
CA THR A 36 -1.09 5.32 10.86
C THR A 36 -2.47 4.80 11.23
N GLU A 37 -2.58 4.20 12.42
CA GLU A 37 -3.85 3.72 12.97
C GLU A 37 -4.24 4.56 14.19
N ASP A 38 -5.52 4.97 14.22
CA ASP A 38 -6.15 5.58 15.38
C ASP A 38 -7.42 4.82 15.78
N MET A 39 -8.20 5.36 16.73
CA MET A 39 -9.44 4.73 17.21
C MET A 39 -10.52 4.54 16.14
N GLN A 40 -10.39 5.18 14.97
CA GLN A 40 -11.32 5.10 13.86
C GLN A 40 -10.73 4.30 12.67
N GLY A 41 -9.55 3.69 12.84
CA GLY A 41 -8.88 2.85 11.85
C GLY A 41 -7.73 3.57 11.14
N ILE A 42 -7.57 3.29 9.84
CA ILE A 42 -6.40 3.76 9.08
C ILE A 42 -6.57 5.20 8.61
N VAL A 43 -5.60 6.05 8.93
CA VAL A 43 -5.53 7.44 8.51
C VAL A 43 -4.24 7.72 7.74
N ILE A 44 -4.34 8.51 6.67
CA ILE A 44 -3.18 9.05 5.96
C ILE A 44 -2.54 10.11 6.85
N GLU A 45 -1.34 9.82 7.35
CA GLU A 45 -0.52 10.78 8.09
C GLU A 45 0.18 11.74 7.13
N LYS A 46 0.72 11.20 6.02
CA LYS A 46 1.47 12.00 5.05
C LYS A 46 1.27 11.49 3.64
N VAL A 47 1.23 12.43 2.70
CA VAL A 47 1.32 12.17 1.26
C VAL A 47 2.66 12.70 0.77
N LEU A 48 3.46 11.84 0.13
CA LEU A 48 4.76 12.23 -0.40
C LEU A 48 4.58 13.09 -1.66
N PRO A 49 5.37 14.17 -1.83
CA PRO A 49 5.30 14.98 -3.04
C PRO A 49 5.69 14.15 -4.27
N ASN A 50 5.15 14.53 -5.44
CA ASN A 50 5.40 13.88 -6.74
C ASN A 50 5.00 12.39 -6.82
N SER A 51 4.23 11.89 -5.85
CA SER A 51 3.73 10.50 -5.82
C SER A 51 2.41 10.30 -6.57
N ALA A 52 1.98 9.05 -6.73
CA ALA A 52 0.66 8.72 -7.25
C ALA A 52 -0.46 9.30 -6.40
N ALA A 53 -0.39 9.12 -5.08
CA ALA A 53 -1.34 9.69 -4.14
C ALA A 53 -1.41 11.23 -4.22
N ALA A 54 -0.28 11.92 -4.40
CA ALA A 54 -0.27 13.37 -4.56
C ALA A 54 -0.95 13.82 -5.86
N ARG A 55 -0.76 13.09 -6.97
CA ARG A 55 -1.36 13.43 -8.28
C ARG A 55 -2.89 13.36 -8.27
N ILE A 56 -3.46 12.49 -7.46
CA ILE A 56 -4.92 12.36 -7.29
C ILE A 56 -5.45 13.14 -6.08
N GLU A 57 -4.63 14.03 -5.52
CA GLU A 57 -4.96 14.88 -4.39
C GLU A 57 -5.48 14.16 -3.13
N LEU A 58 -4.92 12.99 -2.81
CA LEU A 58 -5.03 12.47 -1.44
C LEU A 58 -4.34 13.44 -0.47
N ARG A 59 -4.84 13.49 0.77
CA ARG A 59 -4.40 14.48 1.77
C ARG A 59 -4.23 13.83 3.14
N PRO A 60 -3.33 14.37 3.98
CA PRO A 60 -3.32 14.02 5.40
C PRO A 60 -4.71 14.18 6.03
N GLY A 61 -5.08 13.21 6.86
CA GLY A 61 -6.41 13.13 7.50
C GLY A 61 -7.47 12.38 6.69
N ASP A 62 -7.19 12.03 5.43
CA ASP A 62 -8.01 11.07 4.68
C ASP A 62 -7.95 9.69 5.35
N ARG A 63 -9.07 8.98 5.38
CA ARG A 63 -9.16 7.64 5.99
C ARG A 63 -9.30 6.57 4.93
N LEU A 64 -8.43 5.57 4.93
CA LEU A 64 -8.60 4.40 4.07
C LEU A 64 -9.49 3.40 4.79
N VAL A 65 -10.54 2.95 4.11
CA VAL A 65 -11.53 2.03 4.70
C VAL A 65 -11.69 0.73 3.93
N GLU A 66 -11.28 0.69 2.67
CA GLU A 66 -11.28 -0.54 1.87
C GLU A 66 -10.09 -0.60 0.90
N ILE A 67 -9.65 -1.82 0.60
CA ILE A 67 -8.73 -2.18 -0.50
C ILE A 67 -9.41 -3.27 -1.31
N GLU A 68 -9.56 -3.06 -2.62
CA GLU A 68 -10.21 -4.03 -3.53
C GLU A 68 -11.58 -4.52 -3.03
N GLY A 69 -12.37 -3.61 -2.45
CA GLY A 69 -13.70 -3.92 -1.90
C GLY A 69 -13.68 -4.71 -0.59
N SER A 70 -12.50 -4.96 -0.02
CA SER A 70 -12.35 -5.56 1.31
C SER A 70 -12.11 -4.48 2.35
N ARG A 71 -12.92 -4.50 3.41
CA ARG A 71 -12.80 -3.55 4.54
C ARG A 71 -11.46 -3.70 5.25
N ILE A 72 -10.89 -2.56 5.62
CA ILE A 72 -9.74 -2.42 6.50
C ILE A 72 -10.11 -1.48 7.65
N ASP A 73 -9.69 -1.83 8.85
CA ASP A 73 -10.00 -1.08 10.08
C ASP A 73 -8.82 -1.01 11.05
N SER A 74 -7.68 -1.57 10.67
CA SER A 74 -6.51 -1.78 11.50
C SER A 74 -5.26 -1.94 10.63
N LEU A 75 -4.06 -1.68 11.18
CA LEU A 75 -2.81 -1.92 10.44
C LEU A 75 -2.67 -3.39 10.09
N GLN A 76 -3.11 -4.30 10.97
CA GLN A 76 -3.07 -5.73 10.70
C GLN A 76 -3.93 -6.11 9.47
N SER A 77 -5.16 -5.60 9.37
CA SER A 77 -6.01 -5.87 8.20
C SER A 77 -5.46 -5.21 6.93
N LEU A 78 -4.88 -4.01 7.05
CA LEU A 78 -4.19 -3.34 5.96
C LEU A 78 -3.03 -4.18 5.41
N VAL A 79 -2.12 -4.63 6.29
CA VAL A 79 -0.95 -5.44 5.93
C VAL A 79 -1.39 -6.73 5.22
N ALA A 80 -2.32 -7.47 5.82
CA ALA A 80 -2.84 -8.70 5.24
C ALA A 80 -3.42 -8.47 3.83
N LYS A 81 -4.14 -7.36 3.62
CA LYS A 81 -4.74 -7.06 2.31
C LYS A 81 -3.73 -6.62 1.26
N ILE A 82 -2.65 -5.95 1.65
CA ILE A 82 -1.55 -5.67 0.72
C ILE A 82 -0.83 -6.95 0.34
N GLU A 83 -0.52 -7.82 1.31
CA GLU A 83 0.12 -9.10 1.07
C GLU A 83 -0.70 -9.97 0.09
N ASP A 84 -2.02 -10.06 0.29
CA ASP A 84 -2.96 -10.76 -0.60
C ASP A 84 -2.95 -10.24 -2.05
N ASN A 85 -2.55 -8.97 -2.24
CA ASN A 85 -2.58 -8.28 -3.52
C ASN A 85 -1.19 -7.88 -4.03
N LEU A 86 -0.11 -8.41 -3.46
CA LEU A 86 1.24 -8.08 -3.90
C LEU A 86 1.43 -8.36 -5.39
N GLY A 87 1.99 -7.38 -6.10
CA GLY A 87 2.22 -7.44 -7.53
C GLY A 87 0.96 -7.26 -8.39
N ARG A 88 -0.20 -7.03 -7.80
CA ARG A 88 -1.43 -6.67 -8.52
C ARG A 88 -1.58 -5.16 -8.49
N LEU A 89 -1.47 -4.56 -9.67
CA LEU A 89 -1.61 -3.12 -9.87
C LEU A 89 -2.44 -2.89 -11.15
N PRO A 90 -3.27 -1.82 -11.21
CA PRO A 90 -3.54 -0.86 -10.14
C PRO A 90 -4.38 -1.47 -9.00
N LEU A 91 -4.35 -0.82 -7.83
CA LEU A 91 -5.23 -1.13 -6.70
C LEU A 91 -6.25 -0.02 -6.49
N ARG A 92 -7.47 -0.41 -6.16
CA ARG A 92 -8.59 0.47 -5.82
C ARG A 92 -8.79 0.53 -4.32
N PHE A 93 -8.98 1.75 -3.83
CA PHE A 93 -9.18 2.06 -2.43
C PHE A 93 -10.48 2.84 -2.24
N ALA A 94 -11.18 2.57 -1.15
CA ALA A 94 -12.23 3.46 -0.66
C ALA A 94 -11.66 4.37 0.42
N VAL A 95 -11.86 5.68 0.24
CA VAL A 95 -11.31 6.73 1.10
C VAL A 95 -12.43 7.65 1.60
N TYR A 96 -12.35 8.05 2.86
CA TYR A 96 -13.22 9.07 3.46
C TYR A 96 -12.45 10.35 3.80
N ARG A 97 -13.00 11.49 3.41
CA ARG A 97 -12.55 12.83 3.83
C ARG A 97 -13.72 13.55 4.48
N GLY A 98 -13.70 13.62 5.81
CA GLY A 98 -14.87 14.04 6.60
C GLY A 98 -16.06 13.09 6.32
N ASN A 99 -17.19 13.64 5.88
CA ASN A 99 -18.40 12.86 5.59
C ASN A 99 -18.52 12.41 4.13
N ARG A 100 -17.47 12.60 3.30
CA ARG A 100 -17.49 12.24 1.88
C ARG A 100 -16.61 11.03 1.63
N GLY A 101 -17.21 9.96 1.10
CA GLY A 101 -16.51 8.80 0.57
C GLY A 101 -16.22 8.96 -0.91
N TYR A 102 -15.05 8.52 -1.37
CA TYR A 102 -14.71 8.42 -2.78
C TYR A 102 -13.79 7.22 -3.04
N LEU A 103 -13.84 6.70 -4.26
CA LEU A 103 -12.96 5.64 -4.72
C LEU A 103 -11.75 6.25 -5.42
N VAL A 104 -10.58 5.70 -5.14
CA VAL A 104 -9.33 6.07 -5.83
C VAL A 104 -8.65 4.82 -6.36
N GLU A 105 -7.97 4.96 -7.49
CA GLU A 105 -7.11 3.91 -8.03
C GLU A 105 -5.67 4.41 -8.02
N LEU A 106 -4.77 3.57 -7.52
CA LEU A 106 -3.33 3.85 -7.44
C LEU A 106 -2.56 2.80 -8.25
N PRO A 107 -1.53 3.24 -9.00
CA PRO A 107 -0.78 2.41 -9.93
C PRO A 107 0.25 1.52 -9.27
#